data_AF-A0A7Y6XMJ6-F1
#
_entry.id   AF-A0A7Y6XMJ6-F1
#
_cell.length_a   1.000
_cell.length_b   1.000
_cell.length_c   1.000
_cell.angle_alpha   90.00
_cell.angle_beta   90.00
_cell.angle_gamma   90.00
#
_symmetry.space_group_name_H-M   'P 1'
#
loop_
_entity.id
_entity.type
_entity.pdbx_description
1 polymer ?
#
loop_
_entity_poly.entity_id
_entity_poly.type
_entity_poly.pdbx_seq_one_letter_code
_entity_poly.pdbx_strand_id
1 'polypeptide(L)'
;MKELKLVLESAWDDGFFYDYRYGDLNRAKYDILIDSLRSFPKIENSTINSDLVRYLWFIPTFLQDNKAHLIERGYSEIELKVICEELFNECVRILGLP
;
A
#
# COMPACT_ATOMS: atom_id res chain seq x y z
N MET A 1 5.92 13.62 -7.21
CA MET A 1 4.44 13.64 -7.03
C MET A 1 3.69 12.92 -8.15
N LYS A 2 3.87 13.29 -9.43
CA LYS A 2 3.30 12.52 -10.55
C LYS A 2 3.78 11.06 -10.57
N GLU A 3 5.06 10.84 -10.27
CA GLU A 3 5.66 9.49 -10.18
C GLU A 3 5.03 8.63 -9.09
N LEU A 4 4.84 9.16 -7.88
CA LEU A 4 4.19 8.39 -6.80
C LEU A 4 2.73 8.03 -7.15
N LYS A 5 2.01 8.94 -7.80
CA LYS A 5 0.65 8.64 -8.28
C LYS A 5 0.67 7.49 -9.29
N LEU A 6 1.61 7.48 -10.25
CA LEU A 6 1.75 6.39 -11.22
C LEU A 6 2.12 5.05 -10.55
N VAL A 7 3.00 5.06 -9.54
CA VAL A 7 3.33 3.88 -8.75
C VAL A 7 2.08 3.31 -8.07
N LEU A 8 1.28 4.18 -7.46
CA LEU A 8 0.04 3.76 -6.80
C LEU A 8 -0.98 3.24 -7.81
N GLU A 9 -1.21 3.95 -8.93
CA GLU A 9 -2.11 3.51 -10.00
C GLU A 9 -1.70 2.13 -10.54
N SER A 10 -0.41 1.91 -10.81
CA SER A 10 0.10 0.59 -11.20
C SER A 10 -0.12 -0.48 -10.13
N ALA A 11 0.03 -0.12 -8.85
CA ALA A 11 -0.24 -1.05 -7.76
C ALA A 11 -1.71 -1.50 -7.70
N TRP A 12 -2.65 -0.65 -8.13
CA TRP A 12 -4.10 -0.91 -8.13
C TRP A 12 -4.61 -1.61 -9.39
N ASP A 13 -4.05 -1.33 -10.56
CA ASP A 13 -4.57 -1.81 -11.85
C ASP A 13 -4.25 -3.29 -12.09
N ASP A 14 -2.97 -3.65 -12.02
CA ASP A 14 -2.48 -5.02 -12.20
C ASP A 14 -1.36 -5.38 -11.19
N GLY A 15 -1.16 -4.54 -10.18
CA GLY A 15 -0.11 -4.66 -9.19
C GLY A 15 -0.48 -5.45 -7.94
N PHE A 16 0.21 -5.16 -6.84
CA PHE A 16 0.03 -5.87 -5.57
C PHE A 16 -1.40 -5.79 -5.04
N PHE A 17 -2.05 -4.62 -5.09
CA PHE A 17 -3.41 -4.47 -4.55
C PHE A 17 -4.45 -5.19 -5.41
N TYR A 18 -4.22 -5.29 -6.73
CA TYR A 18 -5.05 -6.10 -7.61
C TYR A 18 -5.03 -7.57 -7.16
N ASP A 19 -3.85 -8.18 -7.06
CA ASP A 19 -3.69 -9.59 -6.64
C ASP A 19 -4.27 -9.81 -5.23
N TYR A 20 -3.97 -8.89 -4.30
CA TYR A 20 -4.43 -8.96 -2.91
C TYR A 20 -5.96 -9.00 -2.81
N ARG A 21 -6.67 -8.18 -3.62
CA ARG A 21 -8.14 -8.16 -3.67
C ARG A 21 -8.73 -9.51 -4.06
N TYR A 22 -8.06 -10.26 -4.93
CA TYR A 22 -8.51 -11.58 -5.38
C TYR A 22 -8.01 -12.72 -4.49
N GLY A 23 -7.40 -12.39 -3.36
CA GLY A 23 -6.92 -13.35 -2.38
C GLY A 23 -5.57 -13.98 -2.76
N ASP A 24 -4.77 -13.33 -3.60
CA ASP A 24 -3.41 -13.75 -3.95
C ASP A 24 -2.36 -12.83 -3.32
N LEU A 25 -1.45 -13.41 -2.53
CA LEU A 25 -0.36 -12.67 -1.89
C LEU A 25 0.91 -12.72 -2.75
N ASN A 26 0.94 -11.90 -3.80
CA ASN A 26 2.09 -11.84 -4.69
C ASN A 26 3.26 -11.06 -4.06
N ARG A 27 4.21 -11.80 -3.45
CA ARG A 27 5.37 -11.22 -2.77
C ARG A 27 6.29 -10.41 -3.68
N ALA A 28 6.49 -10.81 -4.92
CA ALA A 28 7.33 -10.05 -5.85
C ALA A 28 6.74 -8.66 -6.13
N LYS A 29 5.41 -8.56 -6.31
CA LYS A 29 4.74 -7.27 -6.49
C LYS A 29 4.72 -6.44 -5.21
N TYR A 30 4.63 -7.08 -4.05
CA TYR A 30 4.79 -6.43 -2.75
C TYR A 30 6.16 -5.75 -2.62
N ASP A 31 7.24 -6.49 -2.89
CA ASP A 31 8.61 -5.99 -2.77
C ASP A 31 8.84 -4.79 -3.70
N ILE A 32 8.35 -4.85 -4.93
CA ILE A 32 8.40 -3.72 -5.89
C ILE A 32 7.66 -2.50 -5.34
N LEU A 33 6.45 -2.69 -4.80
CA LEU A 33 5.64 -1.60 -4.25
C LEU A 33 6.33 -0.96 -3.04
N ILE A 34 6.75 -1.76 -2.06
CA ILE A 34 7.32 -1.22 -0.82
C ILE A 34 8.64 -0.50 -1.08
N ASP A 35 9.49 -1.02 -1.97
CA ASP A 35 10.74 -0.35 -2.35
C ASP A 35 10.48 0.95 -3.12
N SER A 36 9.45 0.96 -3.97
CA SER A 36 9.01 2.17 -4.65
C SER A 36 8.54 3.21 -3.62
N LEU A 37 7.71 2.85 -2.64
CA LEU A 37 7.26 3.75 -1.57
C LEU A 37 8.43 4.30 -0.74
N ARG A 38 9.38 3.44 -0.34
CA ARG A 38 10.59 3.79 0.40
C ARG A 38 11.47 4.80 -0.33
N SER A 39 11.49 4.75 -1.65
CA SER A 39 12.27 5.69 -2.47
C SER A 39 11.73 7.13 -2.44
N PHE A 40 10.44 7.31 -2.11
CA PHE A 40 9.85 8.65 -2.04
C PHE A 40 10.24 9.36 -0.75
N PRO A 41 10.67 10.63 -0.82
CA PRO A 41 10.95 11.41 0.38
C PRO A 41 9.65 11.72 1.13
N LYS A 42 9.80 12.01 2.43
CA LYS A 42 8.73 12.63 3.21
C LYS A 42 8.32 13.96 2.56
N ILE A 43 7.02 14.20 2.48
CA ILE A 43 6.48 15.43 1.91
C ILE A 43 6.39 16.47 3.02
N GLU A 44 7.24 17.50 2.96
CA GLU A 44 7.26 18.61 3.92
C GLU A 44 6.93 19.95 3.24
N ASN A 45 6.28 20.84 3.98
CA ASN A 45 6.10 22.26 3.65
C ASN A 45 5.51 22.55 2.24
N SER A 46 4.74 21.62 1.69
CA SER A 46 4.13 21.74 0.37
C SER A 46 2.67 21.30 0.38
N THR A 47 1.86 21.94 -0.48
CA THR A 47 0.48 21.52 -0.70
C THR A 47 0.48 20.14 -1.35
N ILE A 48 -0.06 19.15 -0.63
CA ILE A 48 -0.18 17.78 -1.14
C ILE A 48 -1.43 17.69 -2.01
N ASN A 49 -1.32 17.02 -3.15
CA ASN A 49 -2.47 16.72 -3.99
C ASN A 49 -3.46 15.83 -3.21
N SER A 50 -4.74 16.23 -3.16
CA SER A 50 -5.77 15.53 -2.38
C SER A 50 -6.00 14.09 -2.84
N ASP A 51 -5.89 13.81 -4.14
CA ASP A 51 -6.07 12.44 -4.66
C ASP A 51 -4.96 11.53 -4.14
N LEU A 52 -3.72 12.03 -4.10
CA LEU A 52 -2.59 11.27 -3.56
C LEU A 52 -2.77 10.96 -2.08
N VAL A 53 -3.21 11.95 -1.28
CA VAL A 53 -3.54 11.76 0.13
C VAL A 53 -4.60 10.66 0.29
N ARG A 54 -5.66 10.71 -0.54
CA ARG A 54 -6.72 9.71 -0.53
C ARG A 54 -6.21 8.32 -0.88
N TYR A 55 -5.36 8.19 -1.91
CA TYR A 55 -4.81 6.89 -2.29
C TYR A 55 -3.97 6.27 -1.18
N LEU A 56 -3.02 7.01 -0.61
CA LEU A 56 -2.15 6.50 0.44
C LEU A 56 -2.93 6.13 1.69
N TRP A 57 -3.84 7.00 2.14
CA TRP A 57 -4.65 6.71 3.33
C TRP A 57 -5.73 5.65 3.12
N PHE A 58 -6.04 5.28 1.87
CA PHE A 58 -6.94 4.17 1.58
C PHE A 58 -6.27 2.80 1.74
N ILE A 59 -4.93 2.72 1.59
CA ILE A 59 -4.18 1.45 1.64
C ILE A 59 -4.46 0.67 2.93
N PRO A 60 -4.37 1.24 4.15
CA PRO A 60 -4.54 0.46 5.37
C PRO A 60 -5.95 -0.13 5.51
N THR A 61 -6.98 0.66 5.19
CA THR A 61 -8.38 0.20 5.20
C THR A 61 -8.58 -0.91 4.17
N PHE A 62 -8.08 -0.72 2.95
CA PHE A 62 -8.18 -1.73 1.90
C PHE A 62 -7.54 -3.07 2.30
N LEU A 63 -6.34 -3.06 2.88
CA LEU A 63 -5.67 -4.29 3.33
C LEU A 63 -6.49 -4.99 4.42
N GLN A 64 -6.99 -4.22 5.39
CA GLN A 64 -7.79 -4.77 6.48
C GLN A 64 -9.10 -5.40 5.98
N ASP A 65 -9.78 -4.75 5.04
CA ASP A 65 -11.05 -5.23 4.49
C ASP A 65 -10.88 -6.52 3.65
N ASN A 66 -9.73 -6.69 2.99
CA ASN A 66 -9.47 -7.87 2.15
C ASN A 66 -8.72 -8.99 2.87
N LYS A 67 -8.16 -8.72 4.06
CA LYS A 67 -7.39 -9.70 4.85
C LYS A 67 -8.12 -11.03 5.06
N ALA A 68 -9.43 -10.99 5.28
CA ALA A 68 -10.24 -12.20 5.51
C ALA A 68 -10.15 -13.19 4.34
N HIS A 69 -10.19 -12.69 3.10
CA HIS A 69 -10.10 -13.53 1.90
C HIS A 69 -8.75 -14.25 1.78
N LEU A 70 -7.67 -13.62 2.20
CA LEU A 70 -6.35 -14.25 2.20
C LEU A 70 -6.24 -15.31 3.30
N ILE A 71 -6.82 -15.08 4.47
CA ILE A 71 -6.86 -16.09 5.54
C ILE A 71 -7.64 -17.33 5.08
N GLU A 72 -8.78 -17.14 4.41
CA GLU A 72 -9.57 -18.23 3.83
C GLU A 72 -8.78 -19.05 2.78
N ARG A 73 -7.80 -18.43 2.13
CA ARG A 73 -6.89 -19.07 1.16
C ARG A 73 -5.67 -19.73 1.82
N GLY A 74 -5.53 -19.65 3.14
CA GLY A 74 -4.47 -20.31 3.92
C GLY A 74 -3.24 -19.45 4.20
N TYR A 75 -3.29 -18.14 3.94
CA TYR A 75 -2.17 -17.25 4.30
C TYR A 75 -2.12 -16.99 5.82
N SER A 76 -0.91 -16.74 6.32
CA SER A 76 -0.67 -16.51 7.75
C SER A 76 -1.19 -15.13 8.19
N GLU A 77 -2.00 -15.10 9.24
CA GLU A 77 -2.46 -13.84 9.82
C GLU A 77 -1.30 -12.94 10.30
N ILE A 78 -0.23 -13.54 10.82
CA ILE A 78 0.96 -12.81 11.26
C ILE A 78 1.65 -12.15 10.07
N GLU A 79 1.76 -12.86 8.95
CA GLU A 79 2.36 -12.33 7.72
C GLU A 79 1.56 -11.13 7.17
N LEU A 80 0.23 -11.28 7.10
CA LEU A 80 -0.66 -10.22 6.64
C LEU A 80 -0.61 -8.99 7.55
N LYS A 81 -0.47 -9.20 8.87
CA LYS A 81 -0.28 -8.13 9.83
C LYS A 81 1.02 -7.36 9.58
N VAL A 82 2.14 -8.05 9.37
CA VAL A 82 3.43 -7.42 9.09
C VAL A 82 3.35 -6.56 7.83
N ILE A 83 2.76 -7.09 6.74
CA ILE A 83 2.57 -6.35 5.49
C ILE A 83 1.73 -5.08 5.70
N CYS A 84 0.63 -5.19 6.45
CA CYS A 84 -0.23 -4.06 6.73
C CYS A 84 0.49 -2.98 7.54
N GLU A 85 1.26 -3.38 8.55
CA GLU A 85 2.04 -2.46 9.39
C GLU A 85 3.16 -1.78 8.59
N GLU A 86 3.87 -2.52 7.73
CA GLU A 86 4.92 -1.96 6.88
C GLU A 86 4.35 -0.92 5.90
N LEU A 87 3.28 -1.23 5.18
CA LEU A 87 2.64 -0.29 4.25
C LEU A 87 2.04 0.92 4.98
N PHE A 88 1.44 0.74 6.15
CA PHE A 88 0.95 1.84 6.99
C PHE A 88 2.09 2.77 7.40
N ASN A 89 3.21 2.22 7.86
CA ASN A 89 4.37 3.01 8.29
C ASN A 89 4.97 3.81 7.13
N GLU A 90 5.00 3.25 5.91
CA GLU A 90 5.43 4.01 4.73
C GLU A 90 4.46 5.14 4.38
N CYS A 91 3.14 4.92 4.50
CA CYS A 91 2.15 5.99 4.32
C CYS A 91 2.38 7.13 5.32
N VAL A 92 2.59 6.80 6.61
CA VAL A 92 2.92 7.76 7.68
C VAL A 92 4.24 8.46 7.41
N ARG A 93 5.26 7.76 6.93
CA ARG A 93 6.57 8.36 6.61
C ARG A 93 6.45 9.39 5.49
N ILE A 94 5.65 9.09 4.46
CA ILE A 94 5.46 9.96 3.29
C ILE A 94 4.59 11.18 3.64
N LEU A 95 3.44 10.97 4.27
CA LEU A 95 2.43 12.01 4.51
C LEU A 95 2.51 12.68 5.88
N GLY A 96 3.16 12.05 6.86
CA GLY A 96 3.01 12.36 8.27
C GLY A 96 1.86 11.57 8.90
N LEU A 97 1.57 11.88 10.17
CA LEU A 97 0.37 11.36 10.83
C LEU A 97 -0.87 12.00 10.21
N PRO A 98 -1.99 11.27 10.11
CA PRO A 98 -3.25 11.81 9.61
C PRO A 98 -3.82 12.89 10.54
#